data_AF-A0A3M1TKD7-F1
#
_entry.id   AF-A0A3M1TKD7-F1
#
_cell.length_a   1.000
_cell.length_b   1.000
_cell.length_c   1.000
_cell.angle_alpha   90.00
_cell.angle_beta   90.00
_cell.angle_gamma   90.00
#
_symmetry.space_group_name_H-M   'P 1'
#
loop_
_entity.id
_entity.type
_entity.pdbx_description
1 polymer ?
#
loop_
_entity_poly.entity_id
_entity_poly.type
_entity_poly.pdbx_seq_one_letter_code
_entity_poly.pdbx_strand_id
1 'polypeptide(L)'
;MTDSEILSLLKEALAEVAPGKAKELDDLSLDCTIAELDLDSVSTMEMVGFLEEKCDRIFPDEELAKVNRLADLASLMRGERVSAA
;
A
#
# COMPACT_ATOMS: atom_id res chain seq x y z
N MET A 1 -7.36 -8.03 -9.94
CA MET A 1 -7.78 -7.77 -8.55
C MET A 1 -8.74 -6.60 -8.56
N THR A 2 -9.81 -6.69 -7.80
CA THR A 2 -10.79 -5.63 -7.57
C THR A 2 -10.30 -4.67 -6.48
N ASP A 3 -10.86 -3.46 -6.43
CA ASP A 3 -10.50 -2.46 -5.42
C ASP A 3 -10.79 -2.97 -3.99
N SER A 4 -11.85 -3.73 -3.80
CA SER A 4 -12.21 -4.31 -2.49
C SER A 4 -11.18 -5.34 -2.01
N GLU A 5 -10.66 -6.18 -2.91
CA GLU A 5 -9.59 -7.13 -2.58
C GLU A 5 -8.29 -6.40 -2.22
N ILE A 6 -7.95 -5.36 -2.98
CA ILE A 6 -6.75 -4.54 -2.72
C ILE A 6 -6.86 -3.82 -1.39
N LEU A 7 -7.99 -3.17 -1.11
CA LEU A 7 -8.22 -2.51 0.18
C LEU A 7 -8.13 -3.50 1.34
N SER A 8 -8.62 -4.72 1.17
CA SER A 8 -8.50 -5.76 2.20
C SER A 8 -7.03 -6.11 2.47
N LEU A 9 -6.23 -6.31 1.43
CA LEU A 9 -4.79 -6.58 1.57
C LEU A 9 -4.01 -5.40 2.13
N LEU A 10 -4.34 -4.16 1.73
CA LEU A 10 -3.73 -2.96 2.30
C LEU A 10 -4.05 -2.84 3.80
N LYS A 11 -5.28 -3.16 4.21
CA LYS A 11 -5.65 -3.18 5.63
C LYS A 11 -4.89 -4.26 6.40
N GLU A 12 -4.75 -5.46 5.84
CA GLU A 12 -3.95 -6.53 6.44
C GLU A 12 -2.49 -6.11 6.59
N ALA A 13 -1.88 -5.56 5.54
CA ALA A 13 -0.50 -5.11 5.55
C ALA A 13 -0.28 -4.00 6.60
N LEU A 14 -1.19 -3.02 6.65
CA LEU A 14 -1.13 -1.91 7.59
C LEU A 14 -1.33 -2.38 9.04
N ALA A 15 -2.20 -3.36 9.27
CA ALA A 15 -2.39 -3.95 10.61
C ALA A 15 -1.15 -4.71 11.09
N GLU A 16 -0.42 -5.35 10.18
CA GLU A 16 0.83 -6.07 10.48
C GLU A 16 1.97 -5.11 10.84
N VAL A 17 2.16 -4.05 10.04
CA VAL A 17 3.30 -3.12 10.23
C VAL A 17 3.01 -2.01 11.24
N ALA A 18 1.73 -1.65 11.42
CA ALA A 18 1.30 -0.57 12.30
C ALA A 18 0.10 -1.01 13.17
N PRO A 19 0.30 -1.95 14.12
CA PRO A 19 -0.78 -2.53 14.94
C PRO A 19 -1.52 -1.53 15.87
N GLY A 20 -1.13 -0.25 15.87
CA GLY A 20 -1.82 0.84 16.58
C GLY A 20 -2.82 1.65 15.72
N LYS A 21 -2.85 1.43 14.40
CA LYS A 21 -3.59 2.27 13.44
C LYS A 21 -4.95 1.71 13.03
N ALA A 22 -5.57 0.96 13.94
CA ALA A 22 -6.84 0.28 13.70
C ALA A 22 -7.99 1.23 13.33
N LYS A 23 -7.90 2.50 13.73
CA LYS A 23 -8.91 3.51 13.41
C LYS A 23 -8.73 4.07 12.00
N GLU A 24 -7.49 4.26 11.55
CA GLU A 24 -7.21 4.61 10.14
C GLU A 24 -7.58 3.46 9.18
N LEU A 25 -7.60 2.20 9.64
CA LEU A 25 -8.05 1.05 8.85
C LEU A 25 -9.53 1.11 8.48
N ASP A 26 -10.38 1.67 9.35
CA ASP A 26 -11.83 1.75 9.10
C ASP A 26 -12.16 2.78 8.01
N ASP A 27 -11.46 3.91 8.00
CA ASP A 27 -11.61 5.00 7.03
C ASP A 27 -10.66 4.89 5.82
N LEU A 28 -9.94 3.77 5.69
CA LEU A 28 -8.95 3.57 4.63
C LEU A 28 -9.58 3.62 3.23
N SER A 29 -9.11 4.54 2.40
CA SER A 29 -9.49 4.70 0.99
C SER A 29 -8.25 4.69 0.09
N LEU A 30 -8.42 4.32 -1.18
CA LEU A 30 -7.33 4.37 -2.17
C LEU A 30 -6.80 5.79 -2.40
N ASP A 31 -7.61 6.82 -2.11
CA ASP A 31 -7.19 8.21 -2.22
C ASP A 31 -6.27 8.67 -1.08
N CYS A 32 -6.18 7.92 0.02
CA CYS A 32 -5.31 8.27 1.15
C CYS A 32 -3.84 8.26 0.74
N THR A 33 -3.11 9.26 1.19
CA THR A 33 -1.66 9.34 1.04
C THR A 33 -0.95 8.49 2.10
N ILE A 34 0.23 7.97 1.77
CA ILE A 34 1.09 7.25 2.72
C ILE A 34 1.46 8.15 3.91
N ALA A 35 1.62 9.45 3.67
CA ALA A 35 1.90 10.44 4.70
C ALA A 35 0.73 10.62 5.69
N GLU A 36 -0.53 10.57 5.22
CA GLU A 36 -1.72 10.63 6.09
C GLU A 36 -1.85 9.40 6.99
N LEU A 37 -1.31 8.26 6.55
CA LEU A 37 -1.22 7.05 7.37
C LEU A 37 -0.08 7.14 8.39
N ASP A 38 0.73 8.22 8.37
CA ASP A 38 1.84 8.48 9.28
C ASP A 38 2.75 7.24 9.42
N LEU A 39 3.01 6.60 8.28
CA LEU A 39 3.96 5.49 8.15
C LEU A 39 5.36 6.06 8.01
N ASP A 40 6.30 5.51 8.78
CA ASP A 40 7.71 5.82 8.59
C ASP A 40 8.28 5.06 7.36
N SER A 41 9.53 5.36 7.01
CA SER A 41 10.22 4.74 5.88
C SER A 41 10.42 3.22 6.05
N VAL A 42 10.51 2.73 7.29
CA VAL A 42 10.71 1.30 7.59
C VAL A 42 9.37 0.56 7.43
N SER A 43 8.31 1.03 8.09
CA SER A 43 6.97 0.46 7.98
C SER A 43 6.44 0.51 6.56
N THR A 44 6.78 1.54 5.78
CA THR A 44 6.43 1.61 4.35
C THR A 44 7.10 0.48 3.56
N MET A 45 8.38 0.21 3.81
CA MET A 45 9.11 -0.87 3.13
C MET A 45 8.64 -2.26 3.60
N GLU A 46 8.32 -2.43 4.87
CA GLU A 46 7.73 -3.68 5.39
C GLU A 46 6.35 -3.94 4.78
N MET A 47 5.53 -2.90 4.63
CA MET A 47 4.22 -2.99 3.97
C MET A 47 4.38 -3.39 2.51
N VAL A 48 5.33 -2.79 1.79
CA VAL A 48 5.66 -3.16 0.42
C VAL A 48 6.06 -4.64 0.33
N GLY A 49 6.98 -5.10 1.19
CA GLY A 49 7.39 -6.50 1.21
C GLY A 49 6.23 -7.47 1.47
N PHE A 50 5.33 -7.13 2.39
CA PHE A 50 4.11 -7.91 2.63
C PHE A 50 3.23 -8.00 1.38
N LEU A 51 3.04 -6.88 0.68
CA LEU A 51 2.22 -6.84 -0.54
C LEU A 51 2.86 -7.63 -1.69
N GLU A 52 4.19 -7.56 -1.83
CA GLU A 52 4.95 -8.35 -2.80
C GLU A 52 4.80 -9.85 -2.57
N GLU A 53 4.91 -10.30 -1.31
CA GLU A 53 4.68 -11.70 -0.93
C GLU A 53 3.24 -12.14 -1.24
N LYS A 54 2.24 -11.32 -0.91
CA LYS A 54 0.82 -11.64 -1.15
C LYS A 54 0.45 -11.65 -2.62
N CYS A 55 1.08 -10.79 -3.42
CA CYS A 55 0.84 -10.68 -4.85
C CYS A 55 1.77 -11.60 -5.67
N ASP A 56 2.66 -12.37 -5.02
CA ASP A 56 3.69 -13.23 -5.63
C ASP A 56 4.49 -12.48 -6.72
N ARG A 57 4.93 -11.25 -6.41
CA ARG A 57 5.61 -10.38 -7.36
C ARG A 57 6.48 -9.34 -6.69
N ILE A 58 7.51 -8.88 -7.39
CA ILE A 58 8.37 -7.78 -6.96
C ILE A 58 7.94 -6.49 -7.66
N PHE A 59 7.81 -5.41 -6.91
CA PHE A 59 7.53 -4.08 -7.41
C PHE A 59 8.85 -3.38 -7.79
N PRO A 60 8.94 -2.74 -8.96
CA PRO A 60 10.16 -2.05 -9.37
C PRO A 60 10.49 -0.87 -8.43
N ASP A 61 11.73 -0.76 -7.98
CA ASP A 61 12.21 0.36 -7.14
C ASP A 61 11.89 1.73 -7.75
N GLU A 62 11.96 1.86 -9.08
CA GLU A 62 11.65 3.09 -9.80
C GLU A 62 10.18 3.51 -9.69
N GLU A 63 9.28 2.54 -9.50
CA GLU A 63 7.86 2.80 -9.29
C GLU A 63 7.56 3.01 -7.81
N LEU A 64 8.19 2.23 -6.93
CA LEU A 64 8.10 2.41 -5.47
C LEU A 64 8.51 3.82 -5.06
N ALA A 65 9.56 4.37 -5.68
CA ALA A 65 10.01 5.75 -5.44
C ALA A 65 8.98 6.83 -5.81
N LYS A 66 7.95 6.48 -6.60
CA LYS A 66 6.87 7.40 -7.02
C LYS A 66 5.60 7.23 -6.18
N VAL A 67 5.50 6.19 -5.36
CA VAL A 67 4.32 5.90 -4.54
C VAL A 67 4.10 7.03 -3.54
N ASN A 68 2.94 7.66 -3.61
CA ASN A 68 2.49 8.67 -2.65
C ASN A 68 1.12 8.34 -2.06
N ARG A 69 0.30 7.57 -2.77
CA ARG A 69 -1.06 7.16 -2.37
C ARG A 69 -1.24 5.65 -2.35
N LEU A 70 -2.26 5.20 -1.64
CA LEU A 70 -2.70 3.81 -1.68
C LEU A 70 -3.16 3.36 -3.07
N ALA A 71 -3.70 4.27 -3.89
CA ALA A 71 -4.01 4.01 -5.30
C ALA A 71 -2.77 3.64 -6.14
N ASP A 72 -1.60 4.20 -5.82
CA ASP A 72 -0.35 3.88 -6.52
C ASP A 72 0.08 2.45 -6.23
N LEU A 73 0.00 2.04 -4.96
CA LEU A 73 0.21 0.65 -4.54
C LEU A 73 -0.82 -0.28 -5.19
N ALA A 74 -2.08 0.14 -5.28
CA ALA A 74 -3.14 -0.63 -5.94
C ALA A 74 -2.83 -0.88 -7.43
N SER A 75 -2.31 0.13 -8.14
CA SER A 75 -1.84 -0.02 -9.51
C SER A 75 -0.67 -1.01 -9.61
N LEU A 76 0.31 -0.96 -8.69
CA LEU A 76 1.41 -1.93 -8.65
C LEU A 76 0.92 -3.37 -8.42
N MET A 77 -0.02 -3.56 -7.50
CA MET A 77 -0.65 -4.87 -7.24
C MET A 77 -1.37 -5.39 -8.49
N ARG A 78 -2.03 -4.51 -9.24
CA ARG A 78 -2.63 -4.82 -10.55
C ARG A 78 -1.60 -5.07 -11.65
N GLY A 79 -0.33 -4.73 -11.44
CA GLY A 79 0.72 -4.84 -12.45
C GLY A 79 0.74 -3.70 -13.45
N GLU A 80 0.16 -2.57 -13.06
CA GLU A 80 0.14 -1.32 -13.79
C GLU A 80 1.34 -0.45 -13.35
N ARG A 81 1.61 0.61 -14.11
CA ARG A 81 2.57 1.63 -13.71
C ARG A 81 1.91 2.64 -12.78
N VAL A 82 2.68 3.17 -11.84
CA VAL A 82 2.28 4.29 -11.01
C VAL A 82 2.13 5.52 -11.91
N SER A 83 0.90 6.01 -12.03
CA SER A 83 0.64 7.26 -12.72
C SER A 83 0.98 8.40 -11.76
N ALA A 84 2.01 9.18 -12.06
CA ALA A 84 2.30 10.40 -11.32
C ALA A 84 1.07 11.33 -11.42
N ALA A 85 0.32 11.44 -10.33
CA ALA A 85 -0.78 12.40 -10.18
C ALA A 85 -0.23 13.78 -9.80
#